data_AF-A0A7L1IXJ9-F1
#
_entry.id   AF-A0A7L1IXJ9-F1
#
_cell.length_a   1.000
_cell.length_b   1.000
_cell.length_c   1.000
_cell.angle_alpha   90.00
_cell.angle_beta   90.00
_cell.angle_gamma   90.00
#
_symmetry.space_group_name_H-M   'P 1'
#
loop_
_entity.id
_entity.type
_entity.pdbx_description
1 polymer ?
#
loop_
_entity_poly.entity_id
_entity_poly.type
_entity_poly.pdbx_seq_one_letter_code
_entity_poly.pdbx_strand_id
1 'polypeptide(L)'
;TGTISSLQRQLEIQESQLRRTTSEKEMLQRKLGERESQLQAMSTKICSLIEEREHEEMMMAIEKENCRLRQVVTEQESKLAEQKQLISELQGTVSQLRAEVLSSRHHIHKQQQAQEEMQSRAEALQHRELQTRVALECITSRFERYRSKIIQATFSTAGSKPPQAEVTDEEVLEAMQKIINERLEFHQMLKQKGAK
;
A
#
# COMPACT_ATOMS: atom_id res chain seq x y z
N THR A 1 97.92 -40.67 -93.74
CA THR A 1 97.79 -39.39 -93.01
C THR A 1 96.36 -38.85 -92.94
N GLY A 2 95.43 -39.18 -93.86
CA GLY A 2 94.06 -38.63 -93.85
C GLY A 2 93.06 -39.21 -92.84
N THR A 3 93.23 -40.46 -92.38
CA THR A 3 92.36 -41.10 -91.38
C THR A 3 92.47 -40.48 -89.99
N ILE A 4 93.68 -40.06 -89.60
CA ILE A 4 93.96 -39.41 -88.31
C ILE A 4 93.28 -38.03 -88.25
N SER A 5 93.36 -37.24 -89.33
CA SER A 5 92.70 -35.94 -89.41
C SER A 5 91.17 -36.02 -89.40
N SER A 6 90.58 -37.07 -89.99
CA SER A 6 89.13 -37.32 -89.94
C SER A 6 88.66 -37.66 -88.52
N LEU A 7 89.41 -38.49 -87.78
CA LEU A 7 89.10 -38.85 -86.40
C LEU A 7 89.27 -37.66 -85.45
N GLN A 8 90.29 -36.82 -85.64
CA GLN A 8 90.45 -35.58 -84.87
C GLN A 8 89.29 -34.61 -85.08
N ARG A 9 88.86 -34.40 -86.33
CA ARG A 9 87.69 -33.57 -86.62
C ARG A 9 86.41 -34.12 -86.00
N GLN A 10 86.22 -35.44 -86.02
CA GLN A 10 85.07 -36.10 -85.37
C GLN A 10 85.11 -35.91 -83.85
N LEU A 11 86.30 -36.01 -83.24
CA LEU A 11 86.52 -35.79 -81.81
C LEU A 11 86.20 -34.33 -81.42
N GLU A 12 86.68 -33.34 -82.18
CA GLU A 12 86.39 -31.91 -81.96
C GLU A 12 84.89 -31.61 -82.06
N ILE A 13 84.19 -32.23 -83.03
CA ILE A 13 82.73 -32.10 -83.16
C ILE A 13 82.05 -32.67 -81.91
N GLN A 14 82.44 -33.87 -81.47
CA GLN A 14 81.88 -34.51 -80.28
C GLN A 14 82.19 -33.72 -79.00
N GLU A 15 83.40 -33.19 -78.84
CA GLU A 15 83.75 -32.31 -77.71
C GLU A 15 82.92 -31.02 -77.72
N SER A 16 82.73 -30.41 -78.88
CA SER A 16 81.90 -29.21 -79.01
C SER A 16 80.43 -29.49 -78.67
N GLN A 17 79.92 -30.66 -79.05
CA GLN A 17 78.57 -31.11 -78.71
C GLN A 17 78.48 -31.36 -77.20
N LEU A 18 79.42 -32.08 -76.60
CA LEU A 18 79.47 -32.35 -75.17
C LEU A 18 79.49 -31.04 -74.37
N ARG A 19 80.31 -30.05 -74.77
CA ARG A 19 80.33 -28.72 -74.14
C ARG A 19 78.97 -28.03 -74.20
N ARG A 20 78.28 -28.06 -75.36
CA ARG A 20 76.93 -27.50 -75.48
C ARG A 20 75.93 -28.20 -74.57
N THR A 21 75.88 -29.54 -74.59
CA THR A 21 74.95 -30.30 -73.75
C THR A 21 75.22 -30.09 -72.27
N THR A 22 76.48 -29.92 -71.88
CA THR A 22 76.86 -29.60 -70.49
C THR A 22 76.35 -28.22 -70.10
N SER A 23 76.54 -27.21 -70.96
CA SER A 23 76.04 -25.85 -70.70
C SER A 23 74.50 -25.76 -70.64
N GLU A 24 73.81 -26.55 -71.47
CA GLU A 24 72.35 -26.66 -71.46
C GLU A 24 71.86 -27.32 -70.18
N LYS A 25 72.53 -28.40 -69.72
CA LYS A 25 72.24 -29.06 -68.45
C LYS A 25 72.39 -28.09 -67.27
N GLU A 26 73.47 -27.32 -67.22
CA GLU A 26 73.70 -26.31 -66.17
C GLU A 26 72.65 -25.19 -66.20
N MET A 27 72.23 -24.75 -67.39
CA MET A 27 71.13 -23.79 -67.53
C MET A 27 69.81 -24.37 -67.01
N LEU A 28 69.49 -25.61 -67.38
CA LEU A 28 68.28 -26.29 -66.94
C LEU A 28 68.27 -26.54 -65.43
N GLN A 29 69.40 -26.91 -64.84
CA GLN A 29 69.52 -27.05 -63.38
C GLN A 29 69.29 -25.72 -62.64
N ARG A 30 69.84 -24.61 -63.15
CA ARG A 30 69.57 -23.27 -62.58
C ARG A 30 68.09 -22.92 -62.64
N LYS A 31 67.45 -23.12 -63.80
CA LYS A 31 66.00 -22.90 -63.97
C LYS A 31 65.17 -23.79 -63.05
N LEU A 32 65.57 -25.05 -62.85
CA LEU A 32 64.90 -25.96 -61.93
C LEU A 32 64.94 -25.42 -60.50
N GLY A 33 66.12 -24.99 -60.01
CA GLY A 33 66.29 -24.43 -58.66
C GLY A 33 65.54 -23.11 -58.45
N GLU A 34 65.51 -22.23 -59.46
CA GLU A 34 64.68 -21.02 -59.44
C GLU A 34 63.18 -21.36 -59.33
N ARG A 35 62.71 -22.34 -60.11
CA ARG A 35 61.30 -22.78 -60.08
C ARG A 35 60.94 -23.45 -58.76
N GLU A 36 61.85 -24.23 -58.19
CA GLU A 36 61.68 -24.86 -56.88
C GLU A 36 61.59 -23.81 -55.76
N SER A 37 62.44 -22.78 -55.82
CA SER A 37 62.37 -21.63 -54.90
C SER A 37 61.06 -20.85 -55.04
N GLN A 38 60.59 -20.64 -56.27
CA GLN A 38 59.29 -19.99 -56.54
C GLN A 38 58.12 -20.82 -56.00
N LEU A 39 58.12 -22.13 -56.22
CA LEU A 39 57.09 -23.04 -55.70
C LEU A 39 57.07 -23.03 -54.17
N GLN A 40 58.24 -23.04 -53.53
CA GLN A 40 58.34 -22.95 -52.07
C GLN A 40 57.74 -21.63 -51.56
N ALA A 41 58.10 -20.49 -52.18
CA ALA A 41 57.56 -19.19 -51.82
C ALA A 41 56.03 -19.11 -52.02
N MET A 42 55.52 -19.69 -53.12
CA MET A 42 54.08 -19.81 -53.35
C MET A 42 53.40 -20.67 -52.29
N SER A 43 53.99 -21.80 -51.91
CA SER A 43 53.44 -22.69 -50.88
C SER A 43 53.33 -21.97 -49.54
N THR A 44 54.38 -21.27 -49.10
CA THR A 44 54.35 -20.47 -47.87
C THR A 44 53.26 -19.40 -47.93
N LYS A 45 53.13 -18.70 -49.07
CA LYS A 45 52.10 -17.68 -49.24
C LYS A 45 50.68 -18.27 -49.19
N ILE A 46 50.47 -19.46 -49.76
CA ILE A 46 49.18 -20.16 -49.68
C ILE A 46 48.86 -20.52 -48.22
N CYS A 47 49.82 -21.06 -47.46
CA CYS A 47 49.62 -21.35 -46.05
C CYS A 47 49.23 -20.09 -45.25
N SER A 48 49.95 -18.98 -45.42
CA SER A 48 49.62 -17.74 -44.73
C SER A 48 48.24 -17.19 -45.10
N LEU A 49 47.83 -17.29 -46.36
CA LEU A 49 46.49 -16.85 -46.80
C LEU A 49 45.38 -17.73 -46.21
N ILE A 50 45.62 -19.03 -46.03
CA ILE A 50 44.67 -19.93 -45.37
C ILE A 50 44.53 -19.55 -43.90
N GLU A 51 45.65 -19.36 -43.20
CA GLU A 51 45.66 -18.94 -41.78
C GLU A 51 44.97 -17.58 -41.56
N GLU A 52 45.23 -16.60 -42.44
CA GLU A 52 44.58 -15.28 -42.39
C GLU A 52 43.07 -15.39 -42.57
N ARG A 53 42.61 -16.20 -43.53
CA ARG A 53 41.19 -16.45 -43.74
C ARG A 53 40.53 -17.14 -42.54
N GLU A 54 41.18 -18.15 -41.96
CA GLU A 54 40.67 -18.83 -40.77
C GLU A 54 40.56 -17.86 -39.58
N HIS A 55 41.53 -16.97 -39.42
CA HIS A 55 41.50 -15.94 -38.39
C HIS A 55 40.35 -14.94 -38.61
N GLU A 56 40.13 -14.51 -39.85
CA GLU A 56 39.04 -13.58 -40.19
C GLU A 56 37.66 -14.21 -39.95
N GLU A 57 37.47 -15.48 -40.30
CA GLU A 57 36.25 -16.23 -40.00
C GLU A 57 36.01 -16.34 -38.48
N MET A 58 37.06 -16.59 -37.69
CA MET A 58 37.00 -16.60 -36.24
C MET A 58 36.63 -15.23 -35.66
N MET A 59 37.24 -14.16 -36.17
CA MET A 59 36.97 -12.79 -35.73
C MET A 59 35.51 -12.39 -36.02
N MET A 60 34.99 -12.72 -37.20
CA MET A 60 33.57 -12.48 -37.53
C MET A 60 32.63 -13.23 -36.59
N ALA A 61 32.95 -14.47 -36.21
CA ALA A 61 32.15 -15.23 -35.25
C ALA A 61 32.14 -14.59 -33.86
N ILE A 62 33.30 -14.12 -33.39
CA ILE A 62 33.44 -13.42 -32.11
C ILE A 62 32.69 -12.09 -32.11
N GLU A 63 32.77 -11.31 -33.19
CA GLU A 63 32.03 -10.04 -33.31
C GLU A 63 30.53 -10.25 -33.29
N LYS A 64 30.04 -11.26 -34.02
CA LYS A 64 28.61 -11.61 -34.04
C LYS A 64 28.11 -12.00 -32.64
N GLU A 65 28.90 -12.77 -31.90
CA GLU A 65 28.54 -13.17 -30.55
C GLU A 65 28.59 -12.00 -29.57
N ASN A 66 29.59 -11.12 -29.69
CA ASN A 66 29.65 -9.87 -28.91
C ASN A 66 28.42 -8.99 -29.15
N CYS A 67 27.96 -8.85 -30.39
CA CYS A 67 26.74 -8.11 -30.71
C CYS A 67 25.50 -8.70 -30.04
N ARG A 68 25.35 -10.03 -30.05
CA ARG A 68 24.24 -10.72 -29.37
C ARG A 68 24.30 -10.55 -27.86
N LEU A 69 25.48 -10.71 -27.27
CA LEU A 69 25.68 -10.52 -25.83
C LEU A 69 25.32 -9.09 -25.41
N ARG A 70 25.74 -8.08 -26.17
CA ARG A 70 25.36 -6.69 -25.93
C ARG A 70 23.84 -6.50 -26.00
N GLN A 71 23.18 -7.09 -26.99
CA GLN A 71 21.72 -7.03 -27.09
C GLN A 71 21.04 -7.63 -25.85
N VAL A 72 21.47 -8.81 -25.41
CA VAL A 72 20.93 -9.47 -24.19
C VAL A 72 21.17 -8.61 -22.96
N VAL A 73 22.36 -8.02 -22.81
CA VAL A 73 22.67 -7.13 -21.69
C VAL A 73 21.72 -5.93 -21.69
N THR A 74 21.51 -5.27 -22.84
CA THR A 74 20.60 -4.12 -22.91
C THR A 74 19.15 -4.49 -22.58
N GLU A 75 18.69 -5.68 -22.99
CA GLU A 75 17.36 -6.16 -22.67
C GLU A 75 17.21 -6.46 -21.17
N GLN A 76 18.21 -7.07 -20.57
CA GLN A 76 18.24 -7.36 -19.13
C GLN A 76 18.30 -6.06 -18.30
N GLU A 77 19.07 -5.07 -18.73
CA GLU A 77 19.13 -3.75 -18.10
C GLU A 77 17.77 -3.04 -18.14
N SER A 78 17.06 -3.10 -19.28
CA SER A 78 15.69 -2.57 -19.40
C SER A 78 14.73 -3.27 -18.44
N LYS A 79 14.71 -4.60 -18.43
CA LYS A 79 13.88 -5.39 -17.50
C LYS A 79 14.18 -5.09 -16.04
N LEU A 80 15.45 -4.91 -15.70
CA LEU A 80 15.87 -4.54 -14.35
C LEU A 80 15.39 -3.14 -13.97
N ALA A 81 15.41 -2.18 -14.90
CA ALA A 81 14.90 -0.84 -14.67
C ALA A 81 13.38 -0.85 -14.44
N GLU A 82 12.62 -1.59 -15.24
CA GLU A 82 11.17 -1.78 -15.07
C GLU A 82 10.85 -2.40 -13.70
N GLN A 83 11.57 -3.44 -13.30
CA GLN A 83 11.39 -4.07 -11.98
C GLN A 83 11.69 -3.10 -10.83
N LYS A 84 12.76 -2.29 -10.95
CA LYS A 84 13.09 -1.26 -9.94
C LYS A 84 11.99 -0.21 -9.81
N GLN A 85 11.40 0.21 -10.94
CA GLN A 85 10.29 1.13 -10.95
C GLN A 85 9.08 0.53 -10.22
N LEU A 86 8.69 -0.70 -10.58
CA LEU A 86 7.58 -1.39 -9.93
C LEU A 86 7.80 -1.56 -8.41
N ILE A 87 9.02 -1.91 -7.99
CA ILE A 87 9.37 -1.98 -6.57
C ILE A 87 9.17 -0.63 -5.88
N SER A 88 9.59 0.47 -6.51
CA SER A 88 9.45 1.82 -5.96
C SER A 88 7.97 2.24 -5.85
N GLU A 89 7.15 1.92 -6.85
CA GLU A 89 5.71 2.16 -6.84
C GLU A 89 5.02 1.37 -5.72
N LEU A 90 5.32 0.08 -5.59
CA LEU A 90 4.78 -0.77 -4.52
C LEU A 90 5.21 -0.30 -3.14
N GLN A 91 6.47 0.13 -2.96
CA GLN A 91 6.93 0.73 -1.71
C GLN A 91 6.17 2.02 -1.37
N GLY A 92 5.86 2.83 -2.37
CA GLY A 92 5.01 4.01 -2.25
C GLY A 92 3.61 3.65 -1.75
N THR A 93 2.94 2.68 -2.40
CA THR A 93 1.61 2.21 -2.01
C THR A 93 1.60 1.61 -0.61
N VAL A 94 2.59 0.80 -0.24
CA VAL A 94 2.72 0.23 1.11
C VAL A 94 2.86 1.34 2.15
N SER A 95 3.62 2.39 1.85
CA SER A 95 3.80 3.53 2.76
C SER A 95 2.50 4.31 2.95
N GLN A 96 1.74 4.54 1.87
CA GLN A 96 0.42 5.18 1.91
C GLN A 96 -0.58 4.37 2.74
N LEU A 97 -0.70 3.06 2.48
CA LEU A 97 -1.61 2.18 3.22
C LEU A 97 -1.26 2.12 4.71
N ARG A 98 0.02 2.11 5.06
CA ARG A 98 0.45 2.16 6.47
C ARG A 98 0.01 3.46 7.14
N ALA A 99 0.15 4.61 6.48
CA ALA A 99 -0.29 5.89 7.00
C ALA A 99 -1.82 5.92 7.19
N GLU A 100 -2.57 5.37 6.24
CA GLU A 100 -4.04 5.27 6.32
C GLU A 100 -4.49 4.38 7.49
N VAL A 101 -3.87 3.21 7.67
CA VAL A 101 -4.16 2.31 8.80
C VAL A 101 -3.89 2.99 10.14
N LEU A 102 -2.79 3.73 10.28
CA LEU A 102 -2.48 4.47 11.49
C LEU A 102 -3.53 5.57 11.77
N SER A 103 -3.92 6.32 10.74
CA SER A 103 -4.94 7.36 10.84
C SER A 103 -6.30 6.76 11.25
N SER A 104 -6.72 5.69 10.57
CA SER A 104 -7.96 4.96 10.88
C SER A 104 -7.98 4.44 12.31
N ARG A 105 -6.89 3.83 12.77
CA ARG A 105 -6.75 3.35 14.16
C ARG A 105 -6.88 4.49 15.18
N HIS A 106 -6.28 5.64 14.88
CA HIS A 106 -6.41 6.83 15.73
C HIS A 106 -7.85 7.34 15.80
N HIS A 107 -8.55 7.38 14.67
CA HIS A 107 -9.95 7.77 14.60
C HIS A 107 -10.85 6.81 15.38
N ILE A 108 -10.67 5.50 15.23
CA ILE A 108 -11.40 4.48 15.98
C ILE A 108 -11.18 4.67 17.50
N HIS A 109 -9.94 4.87 17.92
CA HIS A 109 -9.64 5.07 19.34
C HIS A 109 -10.32 6.33 19.91
N LYS A 110 -10.27 7.45 19.19
CA LYS A 110 -10.99 8.68 19.57
C LYS A 110 -12.49 8.48 19.66
N GLN A 111 -13.07 7.77 18.70
CA GLN A 111 -14.50 7.50 18.68
C GLN A 111 -14.91 6.60 19.85
N GLN A 112 -14.10 5.60 20.18
CA GLN A 112 -14.34 4.72 21.32
C GLN A 112 -14.31 5.50 22.64
N GLN A 113 -13.31 6.38 22.84
CA GLN A 113 -13.26 7.24 24.02
C GLN A 113 -14.50 8.14 24.12
N ALA A 114 -14.91 8.78 23.02
CA ALA A 114 -16.11 9.62 23.02
C ALA A 114 -17.38 8.81 23.33
N GLN A 115 -17.46 7.56 22.87
CA GLN A 115 -18.57 6.66 23.16
C GLN A 115 -18.62 6.29 24.65
N GLU A 116 -17.48 5.96 25.25
CA GLU A 116 -17.37 5.66 26.69
C GLU A 116 -17.78 6.86 27.55
N GLU A 117 -17.32 8.08 27.19
CA GLU A 117 -17.71 9.32 27.86
C GLU A 117 -19.22 9.59 27.76
N MET A 118 -19.80 9.38 26.58
CA MET A 118 -21.24 9.55 26.37
C MET A 118 -22.06 8.52 27.15
N GLN A 119 -21.61 7.27 27.19
CA GLN A 119 -22.26 6.22 27.97
C GLN A 119 -22.24 6.54 29.47
N SER A 120 -21.09 6.96 30.00
CA SER A 120 -20.99 7.36 31.42
C SER A 120 -21.92 8.53 31.76
N ARG A 121 -22.02 9.53 30.86
CA ARG A 121 -22.96 10.64 31.03
C ARG A 121 -24.42 10.19 31.01
N ALA A 122 -24.76 9.26 30.12
CA ALA A 122 -26.12 8.71 30.04
C ALA A 122 -26.51 7.97 31.32
N GLU A 123 -25.62 7.12 31.84
CA GLU A 123 -25.81 6.40 33.11
C GLU A 123 -25.99 7.39 34.28
N ALA A 124 -25.15 8.42 34.37
CA ALA A 124 -25.27 9.45 35.39
C ALA A 124 -26.61 10.23 35.31
N LEU A 125 -27.07 10.56 34.10
CA LEU A 125 -28.36 11.19 33.88
C LEU A 125 -29.52 10.28 34.29
N GLN A 126 -29.47 8.99 33.94
CA GLN A 126 -30.49 8.02 34.32
C GLN A 126 -30.60 7.87 35.85
N HIS A 127 -29.46 7.80 36.55
CA HIS A 127 -29.46 7.78 38.01
C HIS A 127 -30.07 9.04 38.63
N ARG A 128 -29.72 10.21 38.10
CA ARG A 128 -30.26 11.50 38.57
C ARG A 128 -31.77 11.61 38.30
N GLU A 129 -32.22 11.14 37.15
CA GLU A 129 -33.63 11.09 36.78
C GLU A 129 -34.41 10.22 37.77
N LEU A 130 -33.93 9.01 38.06
CA LEU A 130 -34.56 8.09 39.01
C LEU A 130 -34.65 8.71 40.41
N GLN A 131 -33.56 9.30 40.90
CA GLN A 131 -33.54 9.98 42.20
C GLN A 131 -34.56 11.12 42.25
N THR A 132 -34.67 11.91 41.18
CA THR A 132 -35.63 13.01 41.08
C THR A 132 -37.06 12.48 41.08
N ARG A 133 -37.33 11.38 40.38
CA ARG A 133 -38.64 10.72 40.33
C ARG A 133 -39.08 10.22 41.71
N VAL A 134 -38.19 9.54 42.44
CA VAL A 134 -38.46 9.07 43.81
C VAL A 134 -38.72 10.24 44.76
N ALA A 135 -37.95 11.33 44.65
CA ALA A 135 -38.17 12.54 45.43
C ALA A 135 -39.55 13.17 45.14
N LEU A 136 -39.94 13.22 43.87
CA LEU A 136 -41.23 13.72 43.44
C LEU A 136 -42.38 12.86 43.98
N GLU A 137 -42.31 11.53 43.87
CA GLU A 137 -43.30 10.61 44.44
C GLU A 137 -43.45 10.78 45.96
N CYS A 138 -42.32 10.91 46.68
CA CYS A 138 -42.33 11.18 48.12
C CYS A 138 -43.05 12.49 48.46
N ILE A 139 -42.78 13.55 47.70
CA ILE A 139 -43.41 14.86 47.90
C ILE A 139 -44.91 14.78 47.58
N THR A 140 -45.30 14.18 46.46
CA THR A 140 -46.69 13.97 46.08
C THR A 140 -47.46 13.21 47.16
N SER A 141 -46.92 12.09 47.66
CA SER A 141 -47.56 11.31 48.74
C SER A 141 -47.75 12.12 50.02
N ARG A 142 -46.77 12.98 50.37
CA ARG A 142 -46.90 13.89 51.52
C ARG A 142 -47.99 14.93 51.29
N PHE A 143 -48.05 15.53 50.09
CA PHE A 143 -49.10 16.48 49.73
C PHE A 143 -50.49 15.85 49.79
N GLU A 144 -50.68 14.65 49.22
CA GLU A 144 -51.95 13.93 49.30
C GLU A 144 -52.38 13.63 50.74
N ARG A 145 -51.42 13.31 51.62
CA ARG A 145 -51.70 13.13 53.05
C ARG A 145 -52.14 14.43 53.72
N TYR A 146 -51.48 15.56 53.42
CA TYR A 146 -51.89 16.86 53.96
C TYR A 146 -53.27 17.25 53.45
N ARG A 147 -53.52 17.07 52.15
CA ARG A 147 -54.80 17.29 51.50
C ARG A 147 -55.91 16.49 52.18
N SER A 148 -55.68 15.19 52.40
CA SER A 148 -56.62 14.31 53.11
C SER A 148 -56.93 14.81 54.52
N LYS A 149 -55.93 15.29 55.28
CA LYS A 149 -56.13 15.86 56.61
C LYS A 149 -56.96 17.15 56.58
N ILE A 150 -56.73 18.00 55.59
CA ILE A 150 -57.51 19.24 55.42
C ILE A 150 -58.98 18.87 55.11
N ILE A 151 -59.22 17.99 54.15
CA ILE A 151 -60.57 17.50 53.82
C ILE A 151 -61.25 16.92 55.07
N GLN A 152 -60.57 16.04 55.80
CA GLN A 152 -61.12 15.46 57.02
C GLN A 152 -61.46 16.54 58.06
N ALA A 153 -60.57 17.49 58.30
CA ALA A 153 -60.79 18.58 59.27
C ALA A 153 -61.99 19.45 58.87
N THR A 154 -62.14 19.77 57.58
CA THR A 154 -63.24 20.57 57.04
C THR A 154 -64.59 19.87 57.22
N PHE A 155 -64.70 18.61 56.78
CA PHE A 155 -65.98 17.89 56.72
C PHE A 155 -66.29 17.02 57.94
N SER A 156 -65.44 17.03 58.98
CA SER A 156 -65.75 16.43 60.29
C SER A 156 -66.27 17.45 61.30
N THR A 157 -66.46 18.72 60.90
CA THR A 157 -67.02 19.76 61.77
C THR A 157 -68.50 19.50 62.05
N ALA A 158 -68.95 19.70 63.29
CA ALA A 158 -70.35 19.47 63.67
C ALA A 158 -71.31 20.32 62.82
N GLY A 159 -72.21 19.65 62.08
CA GLY A 159 -73.15 20.28 61.15
C GLY A 159 -72.75 20.23 59.68
N SER A 160 -71.51 19.83 59.35
CA SER A 160 -71.07 19.60 57.97
C SER A 160 -71.50 18.21 57.46
N LYS A 161 -71.86 18.13 56.17
CA LYS A 161 -72.17 16.84 55.52
C LYS A 161 -70.88 16.22 55.00
N PRO A 162 -70.62 14.92 55.22
CA PRO A 162 -69.45 14.26 54.66
C PRO A 162 -69.54 14.23 53.13
N PRO A 163 -68.40 14.36 52.41
CA PRO A 163 -68.41 14.31 50.96
C PRO A 163 -68.76 12.92 50.45
N GLN A 164 -69.56 12.85 49.38
CA GLN A 164 -70.02 11.59 48.78
C GLN A 164 -69.20 11.15 47.55
N ALA A 165 -68.32 12.02 47.04
CA ALA A 165 -67.46 11.80 45.89
C ALA A 165 -66.09 12.47 46.11
N GLU A 166 -65.19 12.31 45.14
CA GLU A 166 -63.89 13.00 45.14
C GLU A 166 -64.11 14.52 45.14
N VAL A 167 -63.64 15.18 46.20
CA VAL A 167 -63.80 16.62 46.41
C VAL A 167 -62.65 17.34 45.75
N THR A 168 -62.94 18.40 45.01
CA THR A 168 -61.93 19.28 44.42
C THR A 168 -61.39 20.27 45.45
N ASP A 169 -60.17 20.79 45.24
CA ASP A 169 -59.56 21.73 46.19
C ASP A 169 -60.39 23.00 46.37
N GLU A 170 -61.05 23.47 45.31
CA GLU A 170 -61.94 24.63 45.37
C GLU A 170 -63.16 24.37 46.27
N GLU A 171 -63.80 23.22 46.15
CA GLU A 171 -64.94 22.84 47.00
C GLU A 171 -64.53 22.72 48.48
N VAL A 172 -63.31 22.25 48.78
CA VAL A 172 -62.77 22.23 50.14
C VAL A 172 -62.60 23.64 50.67
N LEU A 173 -62.05 24.56 49.87
CA LEU A 173 -61.84 25.95 50.25
C LEU A 173 -63.15 26.69 50.48
N GLU A 174 -64.14 26.51 49.61
CA GLU A 174 -65.48 27.07 49.79
C GLU A 174 -66.13 26.59 51.09
N ALA A 175 -66.04 25.28 51.38
CA ALA A 175 -66.55 24.71 52.61
C ALA A 175 -65.83 25.26 53.86
N MET A 176 -64.51 25.39 53.81
CA MET A 176 -63.73 26.02 54.88
C MET A 176 -64.16 27.48 55.11
N GLN A 177 -64.32 28.26 54.04
CA GLN A 177 -64.74 29.66 54.12
C GLN A 177 -66.14 29.78 54.72
N LYS A 178 -67.05 28.89 54.36
CA LYS A 178 -68.39 28.82 54.96
C LYS A 178 -68.32 28.57 56.47
N ILE A 179 -67.54 27.58 56.92
CA ILE A 179 -67.35 27.29 58.35
C ILE A 179 -66.79 28.53 59.09
N ILE A 180 -65.80 29.21 58.50
CA ILE A 180 -65.21 30.42 59.09
C ILE A 180 -66.27 31.52 59.25
N ASN A 181 -67.04 31.79 58.20
CA ASN A 181 -68.09 32.81 58.22
C ASN A 181 -69.16 32.49 59.28
N GLU A 182 -69.66 31.24 59.33
CA GLU A 182 -70.63 30.79 60.33
C GLU A 182 -70.11 30.96 61.78
N ARG A 183 -68.83 30.64 62.02
CA ARG A 183 -68.19 30.81 63.33
C ARG A 183 -68.04 32.28 63.70
N LEU A 184 -67.70 33.15 62.75
CA LEU A 184 -67.60 34.60 62.96
C LEU A 184 -68.97 35.20 63.30
N GLU A 185 -70.00 34.84 62.56
CA GLU A 185 -71.39 35.25 62.82
C GLU A 185 -71.85 34.80 64.21
N PHE A 186 -71.58 33.53 64.57
CA PHE A 186 -71.90 33.00 65.89
C PHE A 186 -71.17 33.76 67.02
N HIS A 187 -69.88 34.06 66.84
CA HIS A 187 -69.12 34.85 67.80
C HIS A 187 -69.67 36.27 67.95
N GLN A 188 -70.09 36.90 66.86
CA GLN A 188 -70.71 38.22 66.89
C GLN A 188 -72.06 38.19 67.64
N MET A 189 -72.88 37.14 67.43
CA MET A 189 -74.10 36.93 68.20
C MET A 189 -73.85 36.76 69.70
N LEU A 190 -72.80 36.01 70.09
CA LEU A 190 -72.42 35.86 71.51
C LEU A 190 -72.00 37.20 72.13
N LYS A 191 -71.21 38.00 71.41
CA LYS A 191 -70.83 39.36 71.84
C LYS A 191 -72.04 40.27 72.05
N GLN A 192 -73.04 40.21 71.16
CA GLN A 192 -74.27 41.01 71.28
C GLN A 192 -75.15 40.58 72.46
N LYS A 193 -75.14 39.30 72.82
CA LYS A 193 -75.92 38.75 73.95
C LYS A 193 -75.23 38.88 75.32
N GLY A 194 -74.09 39.57 75.41
CA GLY A 194 -73.43 39.89 76.69
C GLY A 194 -72.68 38.74 77.35
N ALA A 195 -72.46 37.62 76.65
CA ALA A 195 -71.55 36.57 77.11
C ALA A 195 -70.11 36.98 76.75
N LYS A 196 -69.25 37.15 77.76
CA LYS A 196 -67.80 37.31 77.56
C LYS A 196 -67.18 35.98 77.13
#